data_AF-A0A2N9MYV8-F1
#
_entry.id   AF-A0A2N9MYV8-F1
#
_cell.length_a   1.000
_cell.length_b   1.000
_cell.length_c   1.000
_cell.angle_alpha   90.00
_cell.angle_beta   90.00
_cell.angle_gamma   90.00
#
_symmetry.space_group_name_H-M   'P 1'
#
loop_
_entity.id
_entity.type
_entity.pdbx_description
1 polymer ?
#
loop_
_entity_poly.entity_id
_entity_poly.type
_entity_poly.pdbx_seq_one_letter_code
_entity_poly.pdbx_strand_id
1 'polypeptide(L)'
;MADASLDAVAVFDVSQMGHRPLTVLPLDAPLGFIPTDWYPTALATVGDDLLIATSKGKGTSPNTGPGGTSWERRHREHPYIPTLLYGSVARLHMREVEEQLPELTERVEQNNLLQSDPGQIQFAQGSNPIRHVIYILKENRTYDQVLGDLKVGNGDTSLTMYGADVTPNEHKLALQFGVLDNFYDSGEVSGDGHDWSTAAIASDYNENTWQIGYRSKERTYDYGGTVADEFPLEHDEADVDAPGTGYIWDNVASHGLSYRDYGEFVTTIWCKPERVESPKQGTLSPFSAHCARATVSKGEPLPANVGEPRGAKSPWPWAVPMLKLDKATKAVLRGHFDPNFPDFNTEYPDQLRADEFLNEFEGFVRARGSGVELPAFVLLYLPDDHTHGTTAGKPRPAASVADNDLAVGRVVEAVSHSPYWDDTAILMLEDDAQDGADHVDAHRSIAFVISKYSPGSAEHPYIAHQFYTTVNMIHTLEALLGLPPMNQNDGYAPVMAPLFTGKGDQPAFDADWSNRDNGLIYQTNVPRGQGARASAKMDFTRPDAVNPAVLNAILWRDRKGDAPVPVAKHTVIRQELRRGNPDKD
;
A
#
# COMPACT_ATOMS: atom_id res chain seq x y z
N MET A 1 22.69 -18.62 -10.20
CA MET A 1 22.36 -17.20 -9.94
C MET A 1 21.21 -17.18 -8.97
N ALA A 2 21.21 -16.30 -7.96
CA ALA A 2 20.07 -16.14 -7.06
C ALA A 2 18.98 -15.39 -7.84
N ASP A 3 17.76 -15.92 -7.85
CA ASP A 3 16.61 -15.36 -8.54
C ASP A 3 15.51 -15.09 -7.51
N ALA A 4 15.47 -13.83 -7.05
CA ALA A 4 14.57 -13.43 -5.97
C ALA A 4 13.11 -13.32 -6.39
N SER A 5 12.82 -13.13 -7.68
CA SER A 5 11.43 -13.10 -8.14
C SER A 5 10.77 -14.46 -8.20
N LEU A 6 11.55 -15.54 -8.38
CA LEU A 6 11.04 -16.91 -8.41
C LEU A 6 11.29 -17.69 -7.11
N ASP A 7 11.88 -17.04 -6.10
CA ASP A 7 12.37 -17.70 -4.90
C ASP A 7 13.18 -18.96 -5.23
N ALA A 8 14.19 -18.76 -6.10
CA ALA A 8 14.94 -19.85 -6.68
C ALA A 8 16.42 -19.54 -6.89
N VAL A 9 17.19 -20.58 -7.16
CA VAL A 9 18.52 -20.49 -7.78
C VAL A 9 18.42 -20.98 -9.21
N ALA A 10 18.63 -20.08 -10.16
CA ALA A 10 18.73 -20.40 -11.57
C ALA A 10 20.10 -21.02 -11.90
N VAL A 11 20.11 -22.16 -12.57
CA VAL A 11 21.31 -22.92 -12.96
C VAL A 11 21.61 -22.67 -14.44
N PHE A 12 22.84 -22.31 -14.78
CA PHE A 12 23.24 -22.00 -16.16
C PHE A 12 24.44 -22.84 -16.59
N ASP A 13 24.47 -23.27 -17.86
CA ASP A 13 25.67 -23.86 -18.47
C ASP A 13 26.65 -22.75 -18.88
N VAL A 14 27.75 -22.63 -18.16
CA VAL A 14 28.80 -21.65 -18.48
C VAL A 14 29.89 -22.22 -19.39
N SER A 15 29.81 -23.49 -19.79
CA SER A 15 30.82 -24.16 -20.63
C SER A 15 30.97 -23.53 -22.01
N GLN A 16 29.90 -22.90 -22.53
CA GLN A 16 29.87 -22.19 -23.81
C GLN A 16 30.18 -20.69 -23.69
N MET A 17 30.30 -20.12 -22.48
CA MET A 17 30.53 -18.69 -22.28
C MET A 17 31.96 -18.22 -22.66
N GLY A 18 32.88 -19.15 -22.91
CA GLY A 18 34.33 -18.91 -23.02
C GLY A 18 34.84 -18.04 -24.18
N HIS A 19 33.99 -17.48 -25.07
CA HIS A 19 34.45 -16.71 -26.24
C HIS A 19 33.65 -15.45 -26.62
N ARG A 20 32.64 -15.05 -25.84
CA ARG A 20 31.81 -13.86 -26.18
C ARG A 20 32.10 -12.69 -25.22
N PRO A 21 32.22 -11.44 -25.72
CA PRO A 21 32.36 -10.27 -24.85
C PRO A 21 31.13 -10.12 -23.94
N LEU A 22 31.37 -9.79 -22.67
CA LEU A 22 30.38 -9.62 -21.59
C LEU A 22 29.21 -8.65 -21.90
N THR A 23 29.36 -7.82 -22.93
CA THR A 23 28.37 -6.81 -23.34
C THR A 23 27.20 -7.37 -24.15
N VAL A 24 27.26 -8.65 -24.57
CA VAL A 24 26.17 -9.33 -25.29
C VAL A 24 26.14 -10.81 -24.89
N LEU A 25 25.72 -11.10 -23.66
CA LEU A 25 25.25 -12.44 -23.33
C LEU A 25 23.72 -12.40 -23.40
N PRO A 26 23.06 -13.03 -24.39
CA PRO A 26 21.83 -13.70 -24.02
C PRO A 26 22.27 -14.71 -22.97
N LEU A 27 21.89 -14.51 -21.70
CA LEU A 27 21.93 -15.64 -20.78
C LEU A 27 21.12 -16.72 -21.50
N ASP A 28 21.78 -17.83 -21.88
CA ASP A 28 21.08 -19.00 -22.36
C ASP A 28 19.98 -19.33 -21.36
N ALA A 29 18.84 -19.87 -21.82
CA ALA A 29 17.78 -20.27 -20.91
C ALA A 29 18.36 -21.13 -19.77
N PRO A 30 17.98 -20.90 -18.51
CA PRO A 30 18.50 -21.68 -17.40
C PRO A 30 18.28 -23.17 -17.66
N LEU A 31 19.27 -23.99 -17.28
CA LEU A 31 19.16 -25.45 -17.30
C LEU A 31 18.03 -25.96 -16.38
N GLY A 32 17.72 -25.17 -15.35
CA GLY A 32 16.67 -25.44 -14.38
C GLY A 32 16.79 -24.52 -13.17
N PHE A 33 15.90 -24.73 -12.22
CA PHE A 33 15.78 -23.94 -11.00
C PHE A 33 15.81 -24.83 -9.76
N ILE A 34 16.35 -24.28 -8.67
CA ILE A 34 16.38 -24.91 -7.35
C ILE A 34 15.53 -24.05 -6.42
N PRO A 35 14.47 -24.57 -5.78
CA PRO A 35 13.61 -23.77 -4.91
C PRO A 35 14.37 -23.32 -3.67
N THR A 36 14.06 -22.12 -3.20
CA THR A 36 14.59 -21.54 -1.96
C THR A 36 13.46 -21.11 -1.03
N ASP A 37 13.84 -20.67 0.17
CA ASP A 37 13.01 -19.79 0.98
C ASP A 37 12.95 -18.39 0.31
N TRP A 38 12.13 -17.47 0.82
CA TRP A 38 11.80 -16.19 0.19
C TRP A 38 13.01 -15.25 0.10
N TYR A 39 13.20 -14.68 -1.09
CA TYR A 39 14.18 -13.66 -1.44
C TYR A 39 15.65 -14.13 -1.25
N PRO A 40 16.13 -15.07 -2.08
CA PRO A 40 17.53 -15.50 -2.10
C PRO A 40 18.48 -14.35 -2.49
N THR A 41 19.40 -13.99 -1.60
CA THR A 41 20.29 -12.82 -1.77
C THR A 41 21.75 -13.20 -2.00
N ALA A 42 22.20 -14.36 -1.53
CA ALA A 42 23.60 -14.75 -1.67
C ALA A 42 23.78 -16.26 -1.84
N LEU A 43 24.77 -16.61 -2.66
CA LEU A 43 25.17 -17.98 -2.93
C LEU A 43 26.67 -18.15 -2.64
N ALA A 44 27.04 -19.27 -2.02
CA ALA A 44 28.44 -19.62 -1.79
C ALA A 44 28.66 -21.12 -1.98
N THR A 45 29.90 -21.52 -2.27
CA THR A 45 30.26 -22.93 -2.45
C THR A 45 31.30 -23.34 -1.42
N VAL A 46 31.09 -24.48 -0.75
CA VAL A 46 32.03 -25.04 0.23
C VAL A 46 32.23 -26.53 -0.05
N GLY A 47 33.35 -26.88 -0.68
CA GLY A 47 33.56 -28.23 -1.17
C GLY A 47 32.55 -28.55 -2.28
N ASP A 48 31.85 -29.68 -2.15
CA ASP A 48 30.80 -30.12 -3.06
C ASP A 48 29.40 -29.57 -2.69
N ASP A 49 29.33 -28.62 -1.75
CA ASP A 49 28.04 -28.05 -1.29
C ASP A 49 27.81 -26.62 -1.80
N LEU A 50 26.56 -26.36 -2.18
CA LEU A 50 25.98 -25.05 -2.40
C LEU A 50 25.33 -24.55 -1.11
N LEU A 51 25.74 -23.37 -0.66
CA LEU A 51 25.08 -22.61 0.40
C LEU A 51 24.21 -21.53 -0.23
N ILE A 52 22.96 -21.43 0.23
CA ILE A 52 21.98 -20.45 -0.22
C ILE A 52 21.56 -19.65 0.99
N ALA A 53 21.74 -18.33 0.95
CA ALA A 53 21.23 -17.41 1.95
C ALA A 53 20.04 -16.63 1.40
N THR A 54 19.00 -16.50 2.22
CA THR A 54 17.77 -15.75 1.92
C THR A 54 17.60 -14.62 2.93
N SER A 55 16.98 -13.51 2.54
CA SER A 55 16.74 -12.37 3.46
C SER A 55 15.40 -12.46 4.17
N LYS A 56 14.35 -12.99 3.52
CA LYS A 56 12.97 -13.06 4.07
C LYS A 56 12.61 -14.44 4.63
N GLY A 57 13.40 -15.48 4.30
CA GLY A 57 13.24 -16.81 4.89
C GLY A 57 11.84 -17.39 4.62
N LYS A 58 11.12 -17.77 5.68
CA LYS A 58 9.79 -18.39 5.53
C LYS A 58 8.62 -17.40 5.57
N GLY A 59 8.91 -16.10 5.47
CA GLY A 59 7.91 -15.04 5.60
C GLY A 59 7.47 -14.81 7.05
N THR A 60 6.26 -14.27 7.20
CA THR A 60 5.70 -13.79 8.47
C THR A 60 4.65 -14.74 9.07
N SER A 61 4.01 -14.29 10.14
CA SER A 61 2.97 -15.02 10.87
C SER A 61 2.06 -14.01 11.61
N PRO A 62 0.96 -14.43 12.28
CA PRO A 62 0.12 -13.51 13.06
C PRO A 62 0.93 -12.64 14.04
N ASN A 63 0.54 -11.37 14.16
CA ASN A 63 1.23 -10.36 14.97
C ASN A 63 0.32 -9.70 16.00
N THR A 64 -0.43 -10.49 16.77
CA THR A 64 -1.38 -9.98 17.77
C THR A 64 -0.72 -9.34 19.00
N GLY A 65 0.26 -8.45 18.86
CA GLY A 65 0.92 -7.61 19.86
C GLY A 65 2.11 -8.25 20.61
N PRO A 66 2.79 -7.56 21.55
CA PRO A 66 4.12 -7.95 22.05
C PRO A 66 4.14 -9.31 22.75
N GLY A 67 4.91 -10.26 22.21
CA GLY A 67 5.07 -11.62 22.71
C GLY A 67 6.22 -12.32 22.00
N GLY A 68 6.87 -13.26 22.68
CA GLY A 68 8.09 -13.88 22.15
C GLY A 68 7.81 -15.02 21.17
N THR A 69 8.58 -15.06 20.09
CA THR A 69 8.64 -16.25 19.20
C THR A 69 9.45 -17.36 19.88
N SER A 70 9.24 -18.62 19.48
CA SER A 70 9.97 -19.77 20.05
C SER A 70 11.49 -19.73 19.85
N TRP A 71 12.00 -18.79 19.05
CA TRP A 71 13.39 -18.67 18.63
C TRP A 71 14.10 -17.45 19.22
N GLU A 72 13.39 -16.56 19.92
CA GLU A 72 13.98 -15.37 20.56
C GLU A 72 14.99 -15.76 21.63
N ARG A 73 16.27 -15.44 21.39
CA ARG A 73 17.36 -15.73 22.33
C ARG A 73 17.65 -14.61 23.33
N ARG A 74 17.11 -13.37 23.16
CA ARG A 74 17.43 -12.28 24.12
C ARG A 74 16.59 -11.00 24.16
N HIS A 75 15.63 -10.75 23.28
CA HIS A 75 14.82 -9.52 23.33
C HIS A 75 13.35 -9.88 23.15
N ARG A 76 12.46 -9.19 23.88
CA ARG A 76 11.02 -9.21 23.62
C ARG A 76 10.81 -8.27 22.44
N GLU A 77 10.93 -8.76 21.21
CA GLU A 77 10.76 -7.91 20.05
C GLU A 77 9.24 -7.70 19.81
N HIS A 78 8.86 -6.47 19.46
CA HIS A 78 7.47 -6.16 19.13
C HIS A 78 7.19 -6.78 17.77
N PRO A 79 6.21 -7.70 17.62
CA PRO A 79 5.98 -8.41 16.38
C PRO A 79 5.38 -7.46 15.37
N TYR A 80 6.27 -6.90 14.55
CA TYR A 80 6.03 -6.11 13.35
C TYR A 80 6.73 -6.83 12.18
N ILE A 81 6.26 -6.67 10.94
CA ILE A 81 6.77 -7.36 9.75
C ILE A 81 8.33 -7.39 9.70
N PRO A 82 9.08 -6.27 9.80
CA PRO A 82 10.55 -6.27 9.83
C PRO A 82 11.21 -7.08 10.96
N THR A 83 10.51 -7.31 12.08
CA THR A 83 11.02 -8.11 13.21
C THR A 83 10.60 -9.59 13.13
N LEU A 84 9.67 -9.90 12.23
CA LEU A 84 9.18 -11.25 11.96
C LEU A 84 9.95 -11.90 10.80
N LEU A 85 10.53 -11.11 9.91
CA LEU A 85 11.37 -11.59 8.82
C LEU A 85 12.76 -12.01 9.32
N TYR A 86 13.11 -13.27 9.08
CA TYR A 86 14.42 -13.82 9.40
C TYR A 86 15.00 -14.51 8.19
N GLY A 87 16.23 -14.14 7.83
CA GLY A 87 16.96 -14.86 6.80
C GLY A 87 17.25 -16.31 7.19
N SER A 88 17.31 -17.19 6.19
CA SER A 88 17.69 -18.60 6.36
C SER A 88 18.96 -18.93 5.57
N VAL A 89 19.64 -20.01 5.95
CA VAL A 89 20.75 -20.58 5.19
C VAL A 89 20.47 -22.05 4.92
N ALA A 90 20.32 -22.40 3.64
CA ALA A 90 20.24 -23.77 3.18
C ALA A 90 21.62 -24.27 2.72
N ARG A 91 21.86 -25.57 2.87
CA ARG A 91 23.05 -26.27 2.37
C ARG A 91 22.60 -27.47 1.56
N LEU A 92 22.99 -27.51 0.29
CA LEU A 92 22.63 -28.56 -0.65
C LEU A 92 23.89 -29.18 -1.25
N HIS A 93 23.92 -30.49 -1.40
CA HIS A 93 25.03 -31.18 -2.06
C HIS A 93 24.86 -31.10 -3.58
N MET A 94 25.84 -30.55 -4.31
CA MET A 94 25.69 -30.21 -5.73
C MET A 94 25.36 -31.42 -6.61
N ARG A 95 25.91 -32.60 -6.32
CA ARG A 95 25.59 -33.81 -7.11
C ARG A 95 24.13 -34.23 -6.97
N GLU A 96 23.53 -34.06 -5.79
CA GLU A 96 22.12 -34.41 -5.58
C GLU A 96 21.23 -33.42 -6.33
N VAL A 97 21.61 -32.14 -6.32
CA VAL A 97 20.93 -31.08 -7.07
C VAL A 97 20.99 -31.33 -8.57
N GLU A 98 22.16 -31.69 -9.12
CA GLU A 98 22.32 -31.99 -10.55
C GLU A 98 21.43 -33.18 -10.98
N GLU A 99 21.33 -34.23 -10.16
CA GLU A 99 20.51 -35.40 -10.44
C GLU A 99 18.99 -35.10 -10.36
N GLN A 100 18.57 -34.13 -9.54
CA GLN A 100 17.16 -33.80 -9.27
C GLN A 100 16.69 -32.48 -9.91
N LEU A 101 17.54 -31.84 -10.73
CA LEU A 101 17.26 -30.52 -11.28
C LEU A 101 15.92 -30.42 -12.02
N PRO A 102 15.48 -31.42 -12.82
CA PRO A 102 14.17 -31.38 -13.46
C PRO A 102 13.00 -31.33 -12.46
N GLU A 103 13.02 -32.16 -11.41
CA GLU A 103 11.96 -32.19 -10.39
C GLU A 103 11.96 -30.92 -9.52
N LEU A 104 13.14 -30.39 -9.21
CA LEU A 104 13.30 -29.11 -8.50
C LEU A 104 12.78 -27.94 -9.33
N THR A 105 13.00 -27.97 -10.66
CA THR A 105 12.48 -26.97 -11.60
C THR A 105 10.97 -27.00 -11.64
N GLU A 106 10.36 -28.19 -11.79
CA GLU A 106 8.91 -28.35 -11.77
C GLU A 106 8.30 -27.80 -10.47
N ARG A 107 8.99 -27.99 -9.34
CA ARG A 107 8.56 -27.43 -8.05
C ARG A 107 8.57 -25.90 -8.03
N VAL A 108 9.60 -25.26 -8.60
CA VAL A 108 9.68 -23.79 -8.72
C VAL A 108 8.56 -23.27 -9.62
N GLU A 109 8.34 -23.90 -10.78
CA GLU A 109 7.28 -23.51 -11.71
C GLU A 109 5.88 -23.63 -11.08
N GLN A 110 5.64 -24.70 -10.31
CA GLN A 110 4.38 -24.90 -9.59
C GLN A 110 4.18 -23.88 -8.46
N ASN A 111 5.21 -23.60 -7.66
CA ASN A 111 5.12 -22.67 -6.54
C ASN A 111 4.86 -21.23 -7.01
N ASN A 112 5.43 -20.83 -8.15
CA ASN A 112 5.30 -19.49 -8.72
C ASN A 112 4.20 -19.39 -9.79
N LEU A 113 3.37 -20.44 -9.93
CA LEU A 113 2.24 -20.47 -10.87
C LEU A 113 2.62 -20.24 -12.35
N LEU A 114 3.87 -20.52 -12.75
CA LEU A 114 4.38 -20.21 -14.10
C LEU A 114 3.64 -20.93 -15.23
N GLN A 115 2.95 -22.03 -14.91
CA GLN A 115 2.13 -22.83 -15.83
C GLN A 115 0.62 -22.65 -15.61
N SER A 116 0.22 -21.77 -14.70
CA SER A 116 -1.19 -21.53 -14.38
C SER A 116 -1.79 -20.48 -15.32
N ASP A 117 -3.07 -20.63 -15.63
CA ASP A 117 -3.85 -19.56 -16.26
C ASP A 117 -4.23 -18.54 -15.17
N PRO A 118 -3.76 -17.29 -15.24
CA PRO A 118 -4.13 -16.25 -14.26
C PRO A 118 -5.61 -15.88 -14.34
N GLY A 119 -6.35 -16.42 -15.33
CA GLY A 119 -7.77 -16.25 -15.49
C GLY A 119 -8.11 -14.98 -16.24
N GLN A 120 -9.41 -14.79 -16.48
CA GLN A 120 -9.95 -13.62 -17.17
C GLN A 120 -11.18 -13.11 -16.45
N ILE A 121 -11.37 -11.78 -16.49
CA ILE A 121 -12.57 -11.15 -15.96
C ILE A 121 -13.73 -11.36 -16.93
N GLN A 122 -14.70 -12.20 -16.53
CA GLN A 122 -15.89 -12.47 -17.32
C GLN A 122 -17.09 -11.69 -16.76
N PHE A 123 -17.44 -10.60 -17.43
CA PHE A 123 -18.62 -9.83 -17.10
C PHE A 123 -19.89 -10.57 -17.53
N ALA A 124 -20.97 -10.45 -16.75
CA ALA A 124 -22.26 -11.08 -17.07
C ALA A 124 -22.83 -10.66 -18.44
N GLN A 125 -22.45 -9.48 -18.94
CA GLN A 125 -22.87 -8.95 -20.25
C GLN A 125 -21.95 -9.41 -21.41
N GLY A 126 -20.88 -10.17 -21.12
CA GLY A 126 -20.00 -10.81 -22.09
C GLY A 126 -18.80 -9.96 -22.55
N SER A 127 -18.90 -8.63 -22.54
CA SER A 127 -17.79 -7.72 -22.84
C SER A 127 -17.38 -6.93 -21.60
N ASN A 128 -16.10 -6.56 -21.50
CA ASN A 128 -15.61 -5.63 -20.48
C ASN A 128 -16.22 -4.22 -20.72
N PRO A 129 -17.07 -3.72 -19.80
CA PRO A 129 -17.67 -2.39 -19.88
C PRO A 129 -16.78 -1.30 -19.28
N ILE A 130 -15.76 -1.67 -18.49
CA ILE A 130 -14.89 -0.73 -17.79
C ILE A 130 -13.97 -0.04 -18.78
N ARG A 131 -13.90 1.30 -18.66
CA ARG A 131 -13.04 2.19 -19.44
C ARG A 131 -12.14 3.04 -18.54
N HIS A 132 -12.54 3.20 -17.29
CA HIS A 132 -11.85 4.01 -16.30
C HIS A 132 -11.58 3.15 -15.06
N VAL A 133 -10.35 3.20 -14.57
CA VAL A 133 -10.01 2.68 -13.24
C VAL A 133 -9.55 3.86 -12.39
N ILE A 134 -10.20 4.04 -11.24
CA ILE A 134 -9.73 4.91 -10.18
C ILE A 134 -9.09 4.01 -9.13
N TYR A 135 -7.81 4.24 -8.87
CA TYR A 135 -7.03 3.49 -7.91
C TYR A 135 -6.73 4.39 -6.71
N ILE A 136 -7.17 3.99 -5.53
CA ILE A 136 -6.99 4.75 -4.28
C ILE A 136 -5.90 4.05 -3.46
N LEU A 137 -4.82 4.76 -3.18
CA LEU A 137 -3.74 4.34 -2.31
C LEU A 137 -3.87 5.05 -0.96
N LYS A 138 -3.70 4.29 0.12
CA LYS A 138 -3.86 4.74 1.51
C LYS A 138 -2.69 4.28 2.40
N GLU A 139 -2.72 4.64 3.69
CA GLU A 139 -1.67 4.36 4.67
C GLU A 139 -2.08 3.44 5.86
N ASN A 140 -1.40 2.29 5.90
CA ASN A 140 -1.00 1.54 7.09
C ASN A 140 -2.11 0.90 7.97
N ARG A 141 -2.95 -0.02 7.46
CA ARG A 141 -3.96 -0.69 8.32
C ARG A 141 -4.11 -2.18 8.10
N THR A 142 -4.10 -2.95 9.19
CA THR A 142 -4.51 -4.36 9.11
C THR A 142 -6.01 -4.52 8.96
N TYR A 143 -6.41 -5.66 8.38
CA TYR A 143 -7.82 -6.04 8.25
C TYR A 143 -8.55 -5.97 9.59
N ASP A 144 -7.98 -6.58 10.64
CA ASP A 144 -8.68 -6.64 11.92
C ASP A 144 -8.78 -5.28 12.64
N GLN A 145 -7.86 -4.34 12.39
CA GLN A 145 -7.91 -3.00 12.98
C GLN A 145 -9.15 -2.23 12.51
N VAL A 146 -9.56 -2.45 11.26
CA VAL A 146 -10.66 -1.74 10.60
C VAL A 146 -11.91 -2.62 10.54
N LEU A 147 -11.85 -3.76 9.85
CA LEU A 147 -13.00 -4.63 9.53
C LEU A 147 -13.15 -5.83 10.48
N GLY A 148 -12.37 -5.89 11.57
CA GLY A 148 -12.48 -6.97 12.56
C GLY A 148 -13.89 -7.09 13.19
N ASP A 149 -14.71 -6.03 13.17
CA ASP A 149 -16.10 -6.01 13.66
C ASP A 149 -17.18 -6.11 12.57
N LEU A 150 -16.83 -6.41 11.31
CA LEU A 150 -17.75 -6.51 10.18
C LEU A 150 -18.82 -7.62 10.30
N LYS A 151 -18.74 -8.48 11.33
CA LYS A 151 -19.63 -9.63 11.66
C LYS A 151 -19.69 -10.75 10.62
N VAL A 152 -19.23 -10.51 9.40
CA VAL A 152 -19.03 -11.47 8.33
C VAL A 152 -17.54 -11.53 7.95
N GLY A 153 -17.15 -12.58 7.23
CA GLY A 153 -15.75 -12.83 6.93
C GLY A 153 -14.95 -13.27 8.17
N ASN A 154 -13.64 -13.34 8.00
CA ASN A 154 -12.71 -13.80 9.03
C ASN A 154 -12.15 -12.61 9.84
N GLY A 155 -12.95 -11.90 10.64
CA GLY A 155 -12.47 -10.77 11.46
C GLY A 155 -12.35 -11.08 12.96
N ASP A 156 -11.36 -10.51 13.66
CA ASP A 156 -11.26 -10.55 15.12
C ASP A 156 -11.61 -9.18 15.77
N THR A 157 -12.86 -9.06 16.21
CA THR A 157 -13.39 -7.88 16.96
C THR A 157 -12.54 -7.43 18.15
N SER A 158 -11.72 -8.31 18.74
CA SER A 158 -10.88 -7.95 19.88
C SER A 158 -9.74 -7.02 19.48
N LEU A 159 -9.27 -7.11 18.23
CA LEU A 159 -8.21 -6.30 17.64
C LEU A 159 -8.73 -5.01 17.00
N THR A 160 -10.03 -4.90 16.73
CA THR A 160 -10.64 -3.72 16.11
C THR A 160 -10.39 -2.45 16.91
N MET A 161 -9.80 -1.46 16.23
CA MET A 161 -9.47 -0.13 16.75
C MET A 161 -10.34 0.94 16.09
N TYR A 162 -10.58 0.81 14.80
CA TYR A 162 -11.29 1.76 13.96
C TYR A 162 -12.46 1.05 13.26
N GLY A 163 -13.37 0.50 14.07
CA GLY A 163 -14.55 -0.22 13.59
C GLY A 163 -15.60 0.72 13.00
N ALA A 164 -16.83 0.23 12.83
CA ALA A 164 -17.91 0.96 12.16
C ALA A 164 -18.29 2.32 12.82
N ASP A 165 -17.85 2.58 14.07
CA ASP A 165 -18.00 3.90 14.71
C ASP A 165 -17.02 4.95 14.18
N VAL A 166 -15.89 4.52 13.61
CA VAL A 166 -14.85 5.38 13.03
C VAL A 166 -14.84 5.31 11.50
N THR A 167 -15.00 4.13 10.92
CA THR A 167 -14.92 3.87 9.46
C THR A 167 -16.25 3.39 8.86
N PRO A 168 -17.37 4.11 9.06
CA PRO A 168 -18.67 3.65 8.58
C PRO A 168 -18.76 3.51 7.05
N ASN A 169 -17.97 4.27 6.28
CA ASN A 169 -18.01 4.16 4.81
C ASN A 169 -17.34 2.87 4.35
N GLU A 170 -16.12 2.56 4.81
CA GLU A 170 -15.41 1.33 4.48
C GLU A 170 -16.20 0.08 4.88
N HIS A 171 -16.86 0.10 6.04
CA HIS A 171 -17.77 -0.97 6.45
C HIS A 171 -18.94 -1.16 5.46
N LYS A 172 -19.55 -0.06 5.00
CA LYS A 172 -20.62 -0.12 3.99
C LYS A 172 -20.09 -0.59 2.64
N LEU A 173 -18.91 -0.14 2.23
CA LEU A 173 -18.26 -0.54 0.97
C LEU A 173 -17.99 -2.04 0.96
N ALA A 174 -17.42 -2.59 2.03
CA ALA A 174 -17.18 -4.03 2.17
C ALA A 174 -18.49 -4.83 2.06
N LEU A 175 -19.55 -4.41 2.75
CA LEU A 175 -20.83 -5.11 2.71
C LEU A 175 -21.51 -5.02 1.34
N GLN A 176 -21.43 -3.87 0.66
CA GLN A 176 -22.11 -3.65 -0.60
C GLN A 176 -21.41 -4.28 -1.80
N PHE A 177 -20.08 -4.13 -1.88
CA PHE A 177 -19.30 -4.47 -3.07
C PHE A 177 -18.44 -5.73 -2.92
N GLY A 178 -18.27 -6.22 -1.69
CA GLY A 178 -17.55 -7.46 -1.42
C GLY A 178 -16.57 -7.33 -0.26
N VAL A 179 -16.51 -8.37 0.56
CA VAL A 179 -15.60 -8.49 1.70
C VAL A 179 -14.39 -9.31 1.27
N LEU A 180 -13.22 -8.69 1.23
CA LEU A 180 -11.95 -9.38 0.97
C LEU A 180 -11.28 -9.69 2.30
N ASP A 181 -11.58 -10.86 2.86
CA ASP A 181 -11.10 -11.20 4.21
C ASP A 181 -9.72 -11.89 4.24
N ASN A 182 -9.09 -12.02 3.07
CA ASN A 182 -7.83 -12.74 2.89
C ASN A 182 -6.91 -12.02 1.85
N PHE A 183 -6.85 -10.69 1.95
CA PHE A 183 -5.96 -9.82 1.17
C PHE A 183 -4.71 -9.43 1.98
N TYR A 184 -3.54 -9.39 1.34
CA TYR A 184 -2.25 -9.13 1.98
C TYR A 184 -1.44 -8.12 1.21
N ASP A 185 -0.95 -7.09 1.88
CA ASP A 185 -0.03 -6.15 1.24
C ASP A 185 1.29 -6.85 0.94
N SER A 186 1.87 -6.57 -0.22
CA SER A 186 3.16 -7.13 -0.62
C SER A 186 4.35 -6.35 -0.05
N GLY A 187 4.13 -5.11 0.36
CA GLY A 187 5.11 -4.29 1.08
C GLY A 187 5.22 -4.66 2.56
N GLU A 188 6.42 -4.50 3.10
CA GLU A 188 6.72 -4.64 4.52
C GLU A 188 6.54 -3.34 5.29
N VAL A 189 6.75 -2.22 4.61
CA VAL A 189 6.82 -0.83 5.08
C VAL A 189 6.45 0.13 3.94
N SER A 190 6.17 1.41 4.19
CA SER A 190 5.83 2.34 3.10
C SER A 190 6.97 2.48 2.08
N GLY A 191 8.22 2.25 2.52
CA GLY A 191 9.40 2.28 1.65
C GLY A 191 9.31 1.33 0.45
N ASP A 192 8.86 0.10 0.63
CA ASP A 192 8.64 -0.86 -0.47
C ASP A 192 7.16 -0.99 -0.87
N GLY A 193 6.22 -0.68 0.03
CA GLY A 193 4.78 -0.75 -0.19
C GLY A 193 4.29 0.11 -1.34
N HIS A 194 4.79 1.34 -1.46
CA HIS A 194 4.45 2.22 -2.57
C HIS A 194 4.94 1.68 -3.94
N ASP A 195 6.16 1.13 -4.00
CA ASP A 195 6.68 0.49 -5.22
C ASP A 195 5.88 -0.77 -5.55
N TRP A 196 5.58 -1.64 -4.59
CA TRP A 196 4.72 -2.81 -4.81
C TRP A 196 3.33 -2.41 -5.33
N SER A 197 2.77 -1.33 -4.78
CA SER A 197 1.44 -0.81 -5.11
C SER A 197 1.39 -0.09 -6.46
N THR A 198 2.53 0.20 -7.08
CA THR A 198 2.55 0.94 -8.36
C THR A 198 3.32 0.21 -9.46
N ALA A 199 4.13 -0.79 -9.12
CA ALA A 199 4.95 -1.55 -10.07
C ALA A 199 4.77 -3.08 -9.95
N ALA A 200 4.00 -3.58 -8.97
CA ALA A 200 3.86 -5.01 -8.66
C ALA A 200 5.20 -5.73 -8.38
N ILE A 201 6.25 -4.97 -8.06
CA ILE A 201 7.58 -5.45 -7.70
C ILE A 201 8.36 -4.31 -7.03
N ALA A 202 9.22 -4.62 -6.05
CA ALA A 202 10.21 -3.69 -5.51
C ALA A 202 11.58 -3.86 -6.18
N SER A 203 12.42 -2.83 -6.17
CA SER A 203 13.78 -2.93 -6.72
C SER A 203 14.72 -3.74 -5.80
N ASP A 204 15.76 -4.36 -6.37
CA ASP A 204 16.83 -5.00 -5.56
C ASP A 204 17.51 -3.99 -4.63
N TYR A 205 17.57 -2.73 -5.02
CA TYR A 205 18.06 -1.66 -4.16
C TYR A 205 17.13 -1.45 -2.96
N ASN A 206 15.80 -1.36 -3.18
CA ASN A 206 14.82 -1.17 -2.12
C ASN A 206 14.95 -2.28 -1.06
N GLU A 207 14.85 -3.52 -1.52
CA GLU A 207 14.82 -4.74 -0.71
C GLU A 207 16.09 -4.96 0.12
N ASN A 208 17.23 -4.42 -0.33
CA ASN A 208 18.50 -4.49 0.38
C ASN A 208 18.78 -3.27 1.28
N THR A 209 18.05 -2.17 1.15
CA THR A 209 18.39 -0.92 1.82
C THR A 209 17.33 -0.40 2.78
N TRP A 210 16.06 -0.81 2.64
CA TRP A 210 15.00 -0.25 3.47
C TRP A 210 15.18 -0.52 4.95
N GLN A 211 15.70 -1.69 5.31
CA GLN A 211 15.92 -2.06 6.71
C GLN A 211 16.90 -1.09 7.38
N ILE A 212 17.88 -0.56 6.65
CA ILE A 212 18.85 0.42 7.17
C ILE A 212 18.18 1.79 7.34
N GLY A 213 17.34 2.18 6.38
CA GLY A 213 16.54 3.42 6.43
C GLY A 213 15.57 3.45 7.61
N TYR A 214 15.02 2.29 7.98
CA TYR A 214 14.05 2.14 9.09
C TYR A 214 14.70 1.84 10.45
N ARG A 215 15.93 1.32 10.49
CA ARG A 215 16.64 0.98 11.74
C ARG A 215 17.32 2.19 12.40
N SER A 216 17.71 3.21 11.65
CA SER A 216 18.58 4.28 12.16
C SER A 216 18.57 5.53 11.29
N LYS A 217 19.46 6.49 11.59
CA LYS A 217 19.72 7.66 10.74
C LYS A 217 20.92 7.44 9.79
N GLU A 218 21.31 6.19 9.57
CA GLU A 218 22.45 5.83 8.71
C GLU A 218 22.13 6.04 7.22
N ARG A 219 20.85 6.14 6.85
CA ARG A 219 20.39 6.40 5.49
C ARG A 219 19.23 7.41 5.48
N THR A 220 19.13 8.15 4.38
CA THR A 220 17.99 9.01 4.00
C THR A 220 16.79 8.18 3.54
N TYR A 221 15.64 8.82 3.37
CA TYR A 221 14.47 8.19 2.77
C TYR A 221 14.62 8.31 1.25
N ASP A 222 14.78 7.17 0.59
CA ASP A 222 15.14 7.09 -0.82
C ASP A 222 13.98 6.47 -1.63
N TYR A 223 12.74 6.87 -1.33
CA TYR A 223 11.50 6.32 -1.91
C TYR A 223 10.62 7.44 -2.51
N GLY A 224 9.54 7.08 -3.20
CA GLY A 224 8.62 8.05 -3.80
C GLY A 224 9.26 8.89 -4.92
N GLY A 225 10.36 8.40 -5.50
CA GLY A 225 11.13 9.09 -6.54
C GLY A 225 12.11 10.11 -6.00
N THR A 226 12.46 10.01 -4.72
CA THR A 226 13.47 10.83 -4.05
C THR A 226 14.65 9.96 -3.65
N VAL A 227 15.87 10.50 -3.69
CA VAL A 227 17.08 9.81 -3.23
C VAL A 227 17.95 10.82 -2.52
N ALA A 228 18.43 10.51 -1.32
CA ALA A 228 19.27 11.39 -0.52
C ALA A 228 18.62 12.75 -0.20
N ASP A 229 17.30 12.77 0.04
CA ASP A 229 16.50 14.00 0.18
C ASP A 229 16.59 14.92 -1.05
N GLU A 230 16.90 14.40 -2.23
CA GLU A 230 16.97 15.12 -3.51
C GLU A 230 16.05 14.48 -4.56
N PHE A 231 15.88 15.16 -5.71
CA PHE A 231 15.07 14.68 -6.82
C PHE A 231 15.99 14.26 -7.99
N PRO A 232 16.31 12.97 -8.17
CA PRO A 232 17.19 12.50 -9.26
C PRO A 232 16.77 13.05 -10.63
N LEU A 233 15.46 13.13 -10.86
CA LEU A 233 14.85 13.66 -12.08
C LEU A 233 15.21 15.14 -12.38
N GLU A 234 15.51 15.97 -11.37
CA GLU A 234 15.96 17.35 -11.57
C GLU A 234 17.45 17.43 -11.96
N HIS A 235 18.20 16.35 -11.73
CA HIS A 235 19.62 16.24 -12.00
C HIS A 235 19.95 15.42 -13.25
N ASP A 236 18.93 14.95 -13.99
CA ASP A 236 19.08 14.02 -15.12
C ASP A 236 19.73 12.69 -14.69
N GLU A 237 19.46 12.29 -13.44
CA GLU A 237 19.94 11.05 -12.84
C GLU A 237 18.81 10.02 -12.79
N ALA A 238 19.18 8.74 -12.94
CA ALA A 238 18.24 7.65 -12.74
C ALA A 238 17.89 7.54 -11.26
N ASP A 239 16.61 7.32 -10.97
CA ASP A 239 16.20 6.90 -9.65
C ASP A 239 16.65 5.46 -9.41
N VAL A 240 17.51 5.26 -8.41
CA VAL A 240 18.09 3.97 -8.07
C VAL A 240 17.05 3.01 -7.50
N ASP A 241 15.97 3.54 -6.93
CA ASP A 241 14.91 2.74 -6.32
C ASP A 241 13.85 2.30 -7.33
N ALA A 242 13.83 2.91 -8.52
CA ALA A 242 12.85 2.59 -9.55
C ALA A 242 12.97 1.12 -10.04
N PRO A 243 11.89 0.34 -10.01
CA PRO A 243 11.87 -0.98 -10.62
C PRO A 243 12.22 -0.93 -12.11
N GLY A 244 13.04 -1.89 -12.56
CA GLY A 244 13.52 -1.94 -13.95
C GLY A 244 12.41 -2.16 -14.99
N THR A 245 11.24 -2.64 -14.57
CA THR A 245 10.05 -2.85 -15.41
C THR A 245 9.14 -1.61 -15.49
N GLY A 246 9.46 -0.55 -14.75
CA GLY A 246 8.65 0.66 -14.66
C GLY A 246 7.41 0.48 -13.79
N TYR A 247 6.56 1.51 -13.80
CA TYR A 247 5.36 1.61 -12.99
C TYR A 247 4.09 1.56 -13.84
N ILE A 248 2.93 1.45 -13.20
CA ILE A 248 1.63 1.29 -13.86
C ILE A 248 1.32 2.47 -14.80
N TRP A 249 1.70 3.69 -14.42
CA TRP A 249 1.55 4.86 -15.30
C TRP A 249 2.47 4.80 -16.53
N ASP A 250 3.64 4.15 -16.45
CA ASP A 250 4.49 3.90 -17.62
C ASP A 250 3.81 2.89 -18.57
N ASN A 251 3.19 1.85 -18.00
CA ASN A 251 2.42 0.86 -18.74
C ASN A 251 1.22 1.53 -19.45
N VAL A 252 0.43 2.32 -18.72
CA VAL A 252 -0.71 3.08 -19.28
C VAL A 252 -0.25 4.04 -20.39
N ALA A 253 0.80 4.83 -20.14
CA ALA A 253 1.32 5.81 -21.09
C ALA A 253 1.85 5.16 -22.38
N SER A 254 2.61 4.07 -22.25
CA SER A 254 3.20 3.37 -23.40
C SER A 254 2.16 2.71 -24.31
N HIS A 255 0.96 2.40 -23.77
CA HIS A 255 -0.17 1.86 -24.51
C HIS A 255 -1.17 2.94 -24.98
N GLY A 256 -0.81 4.23 -24.85
CA GLY A 256 -1.58 5.34 -25.41
C GLY A 256 -2.90 5.63 -24.68
N LEU A 257 -3.04 5.14 -23.44
CA LEU A 257 -4.17 5.44 -22.58
C LEU A 257 -3.92 6.75 -21.80
N SER A 258 -4.99 7.46 -21.49
CA SER A 258 -4.92 8.68 -20.67
C SER A 258 -4.81 8.33 -19.19
N TYR A 259 -4.00 9.09 -18.45
CA TYR A 259 -3.84 8.92 -17.02
C TYR A 259 -3.72 10.26 -16.30
N ARG A 260 -4.07 10.23 -15.02
CA ARG A 260 -4.00 11.37 -14.12
C ARG A 260 -3.62 10.94 -12.72
N ASP A 261 -2.62 11.60 -12.17
CA ASP A 261 -2.12 11.33 -10.82
C ASP A 261 -2.56 12.42 -9.83
N TYR A 262 -2.98 11.98 -8.65
CA TYR A 262 -3.31 12.81 -7.51
C TYR A 262 -2.49 12.36 -6.30
N GLY A 263 -1.20 12.70 -6.31
CA GLY A 263 -0.35 12.75 -5.11
C GLY A 263 0.68 11.64 -4.97
N GLU A 264 0.77 10.68 -5.91
CA GLU A 264 1.68 9.54 -5.82
C GLU A 264 2.90 9.73 -6.74
N PHE A 265 4.11 9.57 -6.20
CA PHE A 265 5.34 9.99 -6.89
C PHE A 265 5.27 11.44 -7.43
N VAL A 266 4.58 12.27 -6.65
CA VAL A 266 4.49 13.72 -6.76
C VAL A 266 4.88 14.26 -5.40
N THR A 267 5.75 15.25 -5.36
CA THR A 267 6.21 15.87 -4.12
C THR A 267 5.64 17.26 -3.97
N THR A 268 5.06 17.53 -2.80
CA THR A 268 4.60 18.86 -2.42
C THR A 268 5.71 19.66 -1.76
N ILE A 269 5.94 20.85 -2.30
CA ILE A 269 6.75 21.85 -1.61
C ILE A 269 5.84 22.58 -0.64
N TRP A 270 5.99 22.31 0.65
CA TRP A 270 5.16 22.91 1.69
C TRP A 270 5.61 24.32 2.06
N CYS A 271 4.64 25.22 2.28
CA CYS A 271 4.93 26.56 2.75
C CYS A 271 5.43 26.55 4.21
N LYS A 272 6.63 27.07 4.45
CA LYS A 272 7.20 27.27 5.79
C LYS A 272 7.48 28.76 6.08
N PRO A 273 7.42 29.18 7.36
CA PRO A 273 7.70 30.56 7.73
C PRO A 273 9.19 30.92 7.63
N GLU A 274 10.07 29.93 7.69
CA GLU A 274 11.51 30.08 7.78
C GLU A 274 12.12 30.66 6.49
N ARG A 275 13.19 31.45 6.66
CA ARG A 275 14.05 31.96 5.58
C ARG A 275 15.49 31.61 5.92
N VAL A 276 16.30 31.32 4.91
CA VAL A 276 17.76 31.28 5.07
C VAL A 276 18.22 32.71 5.32
N GLU A 277 18.62 33.01 6.55
CA GLU A 277 19.16 34.31 6.95
C GLU A 277 20.67 34.39 6.73
N SER A 278 21.36 33.26 6.61
CA SER A 278 22.79 33.23 6.26
C SER A 278 23.23 31.93 5.57
N PRO A 279 24.31 31.95 4.75
CA PRO A 279 24.89 30.75 4.14
C PRO A 279 25.39 29.69 5.14
N LYS A 280 25.48 30.00 6.44
CA LYS A 280 25.88 29.06 7.50
C LYS A 280 24.74 28.16 7.99
N GLN A 281 23.49 28.48 7.63
CA GLN A 281 22.31 27.71 8.03
C GLN A 281 22.06 26.49 7.11
N GLY A 282 22.89 26.29 6.08
CA GLY A 282 22.69 25.25 5.07
C GLY A 282 21.66 25.65 4.01
N THR A 283 21.44 24.77 3.05
CA THR A 283 20.33 24.83 2.09
C THR A 283 19.01 24.50 2.80
N LEU A 284 17.91 25.14 2.40
CA LEU A 284 16.57 24.73 2.85
C LEU A 284 16.28 23.32 2.35
N SER A 285 15.47 22.60 3.11
CA SER A 285 14.88 21.34 2.64
C SER A 285 14.20 21.55 1.28
N PRO A 286 14.47 20.70 0.28
CA PRO A 286 13.83 20.81 -1.03
C PRO A 286 12.31 20.60 -0.99
N PHE A 287 11.81 20.03 0.10
CA PHE A 287 10.40 19.81 0.42
C PHE A 287 9.70 21.04 1.02
N SER A 288 10.37 22.18 1.13
CA SER A 288 9.75 23.38 1.69
C SER A 288 10.23 24.70 1.09
N ALA A 289 9.33 25.68 1.08
CA ALA A 289 9.62 27.01 0.58
C ALA A 289 9.01 28.10 1.46
N HIS A 290 9.63 29.28 1.45
CA HIS A 290 9.08 30.43 2.14
C HIS A 290 7.81 30.94 1.45
N CYS A 291 6.74 31.13 2.22
CA CYS A 291 5.49 31.73 1.74
C CYS A 291 5.03 32.87 2.65
N ALA A 292 4.25 33.80 2.09
CA ALA A 292 3.61 34.87 2.86
C ALA A 292 2.64 34.32 3.93
N ARG A 293 1.99 33.19 3.61
CA ARG A 293 1.10 32.45 4.49
C ARG A 293 1.51 30.99 4.45
N ALA A 294 1.89 30.44 5.60
CA ALA A 294 2.31 29.04 5.74
C ALA A 294 1.15 28.09 6.09
N THR A 295 0.12 28.62 6.75
CA THR A 295 -1.02 27.83 7.21
C THR A 295 -2.34 28.60 7.14
N VAL A 296 -3.46 27.88 7.19
CA VAL A 296 -4.81 28.41 7.34
C VAL A 296 -5.33 28.01 8.72
N SER A 297 -5.61 29.01 9.57
CA SER A 297 -6.21 28.80 10.87
C SER A 297 -7.73 28.64 10.79
N LYS A 298 -8.34 28.05 11.82
CA LYS A 298 -9.79 27.96 11.96
C LYS A 298 -10.46 29.33 11.74
N GLY A 299 -11.49 29.36 10.91
CA GLY A 299 -12.27 30.57 10.63
C GLY A 299 -11.68 31.50 9.56
N GLU A 300 -10.44 31.26 9.13
CA GLU A 300 -9.84 31.96 7.98
C GLU A 300 -10.26 31.29 6.67
N PRO A 301 -10.30 32.02 5.53
CA PRO A 301 -10.65 31.43 4.25
C PRO A 301 -9.61 30.40 3.81
N LEU A 302 -10.11 29.25 3.37
CA LEU A 302 -9.37 28.20 2.66
C LEU A 302 -8.98 28.66 1.24
N PRO A 303 -8.05 27.96 0.57
CA PRO A 303 -7.79 28.16 -0.86
C PRO A 303 -9.08 28.05 -1.70
N ALA A 304 -9.11 28.76 -2.83
CA ALA A 304 -10.32 28.89 -3.64
C ALA A 304 -10.76 27.60 -4.36
N ASN A 305 -9.91 26.58 -4.34
CA ASN A 305 -10.15 25.28 -4.95
C ASN A 305 -10.77 24.26 -3.98
N VAL A 306 -10.62 24.45 -2.67
CA VAL A 306 -11.13 23.52 -1.63
C VAL A 306 -12.13 24.18 -0.67
N GLY A 307 -12.80 23.35 0.13
CA GLY A 307 -13.85 23.72 1.07
C GLY A 307 -15.23 23.77 0.43
N GLU A 308 -16.27 23.65 1.27
CA GLU A 308 -17.67 23.64 0.82
C GLU A 308 -18.50 24.74 1.52
N PRO A 309 -18.96 25.79 0.80
CA PRO A 309 -18.61 26.13 -0.59
C PRO A 309 -17.14 26.54 -0.74
N ARG A 310 -16.59 26.50 -1.95
CA ARG A 310 -15.17 26.76 -2.23
C ARG A 310 -14.65 28.08 -1.63
N GLY A 311 -13.48 28.01 -1.00
CA GLY A 311 -12.89 29.12 -0.25
C GLY A 311 -13.63 29.45 1.05
N ALA A 312 -14.47 28.54 1.55
CA ALA A 312 -15.13 28.67 2.85
C ALA A 312 -14.11 28.87 3.98
N LYS A 313 -14.63 29.32 5.12
CA LYS A 313 -13.83 29.43 6.33
C LYS A 313 -13.44 28.03 6.81
N SER A 314 -12.16 27.83 7.11
CA SER A 314 -11.63 26.57 7.60
C SER A 314 -12.38 26.11 8.86
N PRO A 315 -12.99 24.92 8.86
CA PRO A 315 -13.63 24.35 10.05
C PRO A 315 -12.61 23.70 11.00
N TRP A 316 -11.42 23.37 10.47
CA TRP A 316 -10.37 22.59 11.11
C TRP A 316 -9.82 23.29 12.36
N PRO A 317 -9.82 22.63 13.54
CA PRO A 317 -9.32 23.26 14.77
C PRO A 317 -7.80 23.40 14.87
N TRP A 318 -7.05 22.72 14.00
CA TRP A 318 -5.62 22.91 13.84
C TRP A 318 -5.31 23.82 12.64
N ALA A 319 -4.05 24.22 12.52
CA ALA A 319 -3.60 25.04 11.40
C ALA A 319 -3.33 24.12 10.19
N VAL A 320 -4.12 24.26 9.12
CA VAL A 320 -3.96 23.47 7.90
C VAL A 320 -2.74 23.99 7.12
N PRO A 321 -1.77 23.14 6.74
CA PRO A 321 -0.60 23.57 5.98
C PRO A 321 -0.99 24.02 4.57
N MET A 322 -0.23 24.97 4.02
CA MET A 322 -0.41 25.45 2.65
C MET A 322 0.65 24.83 1.75
N LEU A 323 0.24 24.29 0.61
CA LEU A 323 1.16 23.94 -0.47
C LEU A 323 1.66 25.18 -1.21
N LYS A 324 2.92 25.16 -1.63
CA LYS A 324 3.52 26.17 -2.52
C LYS A 324 3.34 25.78 -3.98
N LEU A 325 3.66 24.53 -4.29
CA LEU A 325 3.52 23.88 -5.59
C LEU A 325 3.84 22.39 -5.43
N ASP A 326 3.35 21.59 -6.37
CA ASP A 326 3.67 20.18 -6.50
C ASP A 326 4.59 19.90 -7.70
N LYS A 327 5.42 18.85 -7.59
CA LYS A 327 6.35 18.41 -8.63
C LYS A 327 6.29 16.91 -8.82
N ALA A 328 6.15 16.45 -10.06
CA ALA A 328 6.36 15.06 -10.40
C ALA A 328 7.81 14.64 -10.12
N THR A 329 8.01 13.50 -9.45
CA THR A 329 9.33 12.88 -9.22
C THR A 329 9.68 11.87 -10.32
N LYS A 330 8.70 11.48 -11.14
CA LYS A 330 8.90 10.65 -12.35
C LYS A 330 8.62 11.46 -13.63
N ALA A 331 9.43 11.22 -14.66
CA ALA A 331 9.38 11.99 -15.91
C ALA A 331 8.02 11.86 -16.62
N VAL A 332 7.47 10.64 -16.65
CA VAL A 332 6.17 10.28 -17.22
C VAL A 332 5.02 11.05 -16.57
N LEU A 333 5.07 11.33 -15.26
CA LEU A 333 4.02 12.07 -14.57
C LEU A 333 4.01 13.58 -14.88
N ARG A 334 5.05 14.13 -15.52
CA ARG A 334 5.11 15.57 -15.85
C ARG A 334 3.95 15.97 -16.77
N GLY A 335 3.08 16.85 -16.27
CA GLY A 335 1.88 17.30 -16.99
C GLY A 335 0.67 16.38 -16.85
N HIS A 336 0.80 15.30 -16.08
CA HIS A 336 -0.25 14.32 -15.80
C HIS A 336 -0.70 14.32 -14.33
N PHE A 337 -0.10 15.09 -13.43
CA PHE A 337 -0.53 15.23 -12.02
C PHE A 337 -1.30 16.53 -11.71
N ASP A 338 -2.16 16.54 -10.69
CA ASP A 338 -2.83 17.78 -10.26
C ASP A 338 -1.93 18.67 -9.39
N PRO A 339 -1.61 19.91 -9.82
CA PRO A 339 -0.70 20.77 -9.10
C PRO A 339 -1.28 21.39 -7.82
N ASN A 340 -2.55 21.13 -7.51
CA ASN A 340 -3.22 21.57 -6.29
C ASN A 340 -3.58 20.40 -5.36
N PHE A 341 -3.24 19.16 -5.71
CA PHE A 341 -3.49 17.98 -4.91
C PHE A 341 -2.20 17.57 -4.19
N PRO A 342 -2.07 17.88 -2.88
CA PRO A 342 -0.82 17.66 -2.19
C PRO A 342 -0.57 16.21 -1.80
N ASP A 343 0.72 15.86 -1.70
CA ASP A 343 1.27 14.59 -1.21
C ASP A 343 1.07 14.37 0.30
N PHE A 344 1.84 13.42 0.87
CA PHE A 344 1.83 13.05 2.28
C PHE A 344 2.00 14.25 3.23
N ASN A 345 0.95 14.53 4.00
CA ASN A 345 1.01 15.38 5.19
C ASN A 345 -0.24 15.15 6.05
N THR A 346 -0.05 14.54 7.22
CA THR A 346 -1.13 14.18 8.15
C THR A 346 -1.76 15.36 8.90
N GLU A 347 -1.38 16.59 8.55
CA GLU A 347 -2.05 17.81 9.01
C GLU A 347 -2.93 18.43 7.92
N TYR A 348 -2.78 18.00 6.66
CA TYR A 348 -3.67 18.38 5.57
C TYR A 348 -4.79 17.33 5.49
N PRO A 349 -6.05 17.68 5.77
CA PRO A 349 -7.16 16.73 5.78
C PRO A 349 -7.41 16.10 4.40
N ASP A 350 -7.70 14.81 4.37
CA ASP A 350 -8.11 14.09 3.16
C ASP A 350 -9.47 14.57 2.64
N GLN A 351 -10.31 15.18 3.50
CA GLN A 351 -11.49 15.90 3.03
C GLN A 351 -11.15 17.04 2.04
N LEU A 352 -10.01 17.73 2.23
CA LEU A 352 -9.58 18.77 1.31
C LEU A 352 -8.92 18.19 0.05
N ARG A 353 -8.29 17.00 0.14
CA ARG A 353 -7.82 16.24 -1.03
C ARG A 353 -9.01 15.78 -1.88
N ALA A 354 -10.04 15.23 -1.25
CA ALA A 354 -11.30 14.88 -1.90
C ALA A 354 -11.99 16.09 -2.53
N ASP A 355 -12.00 17.27 -1.87
CA ASP A 355 -12.53 18.50 -2.47
C ASP A 355 -11.84 18.83 -3.81
N GLU A 356 -10.50 18.73 -3.86
CA GLU A 356 -9.74 19.05 -5.08
C GLU A 356 -10.01 18.04 -6.20
N PHE A 357 -9.95 16.74 -5.89
CA PHE A 357 -10.28 15.70 -6.87
C PHE A 357 -11.70 15.88 -7.41
N LEU A 358 -12.68 16.06 -6.53
CA LEU A 358 -14.08 16.20 -6.91
C LEU A 358 -14.33 17.46 -7.74
N ASN A 359 -13.58 18.54 -7.50
CA ASN A 359 -13.62 19.74 -8.33
C ASN A 359 -13.24 19.44 -9.80
N GLU A 360 -12.14 18.70 -10.04
CA GLU A 360 -11.76 18.31 -11.40
C GLU A 360 -12.74 17.26 -11.98
N PHE A 361 -13.16 16.29 -11.17
CA PHE A 361 -14.09 15.23 -11.55
C PHE A 361 -15.43 15.76 -12.07
N GLU A 362 -16.01 16.77 -11.42
CA GLU A 362 -17.21 17.44 -11.93
C GLU A 362 -17.00 18.04 -13.33
N GLY A 363 -15.78 18.50 -13.62
CA GLY A 363 -15.36 18.95 -14.94
C GLY A 363 -15.49 17.84 -15.98
N PHE A 364 -14.96 16.66 -15.68
CA PHE A 364 -15.07 15.48 -16.53
C PHE A 364 -16.54 15.07 -16.75
N VAL A 365 -17.35 15.05 -15.68
CA VAL A 365 -18.78 14.75 -15.78
C VAL A 365 -19.50 15.73 -16.71
N ARG A 366 -19.23 17.03 -16.61
CA ARG A 366 -19.82 18.04 -17.50
C ARG A 366 -19.33 17.92 -18.95
N ALA A 367 -18.08 17.50 -19.15
CA ALA A 367 -17.45 17.41 -20.45
C ALA A 367 -17.72 16.09 -21.19
N ARG A 368 -18.25 15.07 -20.50
CA ARG A 368 -18.45 13.73 -21.07
C ARG A 368 -19.18 13.76 -22.41
N GLY A 369 -18.60 13.08 -23.40
CA GLY A 369 -19.05 13.00 -24.79
C GLY A 369 -18.71 14.22 -25.65
N SER A 370 -18.05 15.25 -25.11
CA SER A 370 -17.86 16.53 -25.80
C SER A 370 -16.51 17.23 -25.56
N GLY A 371 -15.69 16.74 -24.62
CA GLY A 371 -14.43 17.38 -24.24
C GLY A 371 -13.45 16.41 -23.58
N VAL A 372 -12.62 16.93 -22.67
CA VAL A 372 -11.70 16.12 -21.87
C VAL A 372 -12.53 15.31 -20.88
N GLU A 373 -12.53 14.00 -21.05
CA GLU A 373 -13.24 13.05 -20.18
C GLU A 373 -12.34 12.57 -19.04
N LEU A 374 -12.94 11.84 -18.09
CA LEU A 374 -12.22 11.09 -17.08
C LEU A 374 -11.10 10.26 -17.75
N PRO A 375 -9.86 10.30 -17.25
CA PRO A 375 -8.77 9.48 -17.76
C PRO A 375 -9.04 7.98 -17.64
N ALA A 376 -8.39 7.16 -18.46
CA ALA A 376 -8.53 5.70 -18.38
C ALA A 376 -7.97 5.16 -17.05
N PHE A 377 -6.87 5.74 -16.55
CA PHE A 377 -6.30 5.44 -15.24
C PHE A 377 -6.21 6.69 -14.38
N VAL A 378 -6.66 6.62 -13.14
CA VAL A 378 -6.60 7.71 -12.18
C VAL A 378 -6.06 7.15 -10.87
N LEU A 379 -5.03 7.77 -10.29
CA LEU A 379 -4.49 7.37 -8.98
C LEU A 379 -4.75 8.49 -7.95
N LEU A 380 -5.36 8.17 -6.80
CA LEU A 380 -5.55 9.08 -5.67
C LEU A 380 -4.79 8.56 -4.45
N TYR A 381 -3.92 9.38 -3.88
CA TYR A 381 -3.27 9.09 -2.61
C TYR A 381 -3.96 9.83 -1.46
N LEU A 382 -4.49 9.08 -0.49
CA LEU A 382 -5.22 9.57 0.69
C LEU A 382 -4.54 9.06 1.97
N PRO A 383 -3.55 9.80 2.51
CA PRO A 383 -2.65 9.28 3.54
C PRO A 383 -2.99 9.64 4.99
N ASP A 384 -4.10 10.34 5.27
CA ASP A 384 -4.31 10.89 6.62
C ASP A 384 -4.48 9.79 7.68
N ASP A 385 -4.87 8.58 7.29
CA ASP A 385 -4.89 7.43 8.18
C ASP A 385 -3.50 6.93 8.61
N HIS A 386 -2.38 7.47 8.12
CA HIS A 386 -1.08 7.30 8.81
C HIS A 386 -1.10 7.88 10.24
N THR A 387 -1.92 8.91 10.45
CA THR A 387 -2.13 9.67 11.69
C THR A 387 -0.92 10.48 12.16
N HIS A 388 -1.17 11.40 13.09
CA HIS A 388 -0.12 12.19 13.75
C HIS A 388 0.12 11.73 15.22
N GLY A 389 -0.20 10.46 15.49
CA GLY A 389 -0.25 9.92 16.85
C GLY A 389 -1.10 10.79 17.78
N THR A 390 -0.63 10.99 19.02
CA THR A 390 -1.33 11.84 20.01
C THR A 390 -0.68 13.21 20.25
N THR A 391 0.03 13.76 19.26
CA THR A 391 0.69 15.07 19.38
C THR A 391 -0.31 16.18 19.68
N ALA A 392 -0.05 16.93 20.75
CA ALA A 392 -0.97 17.96 21.25
C ALA A 392 -1.34 19.00 20.19
N GLY A 393 -2.65 19.26 20.04
CA GLY A 393 -3.18 20.24 19.07
C GLY A 393 -3.24 19.75 17.63
N LYS A 394 -2.78 18.52 17.34
CA LYS A 394 -2.93 17.83 16.05
C LYS A 394 -4.20 16.96 16.05
N PRO A 395 -4.66 16.46 14.89
CA PRO A 395 -5.81 15.55 14.81
C PRO A 395 -5.65 14.34 15.73
N ARG A 396 -6.74 13.90 16.36
CA ARG A 396 -6.73 12.61 17.05
C ARG A 396 -6.57 11.49 16.02
N PRO A 397 -5.96 10.33 16.36
CA PRO A 397 -5.88 9.20 15.44
C PRO A 397 -7.24 8.76 14.89
N ALA A 398 -8.26 8.65 15.74
CA ALA A 398 -9.62 8.33 15.29
C ALA A 398 -10.25 9.42 14.42
N ALA A 399 -9.82 10.69 14.56
CA ALA A 399 -10.31 11.77 13.73
C ALA A 399 -9.70 11.69 12.32
N SER A 400 -8.40 11.42 12.21
CA SER A 400 -7.71 11.21 10.93
C SER A 400 -8.25 10.01 10.16
N VAL A 401 -8.45 8.87 10.83
CA VAL A 401 -9.03 7.68 10.18
C VAL A 401 -10.47 7.93 9.72
N ALA A 402 -11.28 8.65 10.53
CA ALA A 402 -12.64 9.01 10.12
C ALA A 402 -12.68 10.09 9.01
N ASP A 403 -11.67 10.96 8.95
CA ASP A 403 -11.50 11.96 7.89
C ASP A 403 -11.23 11.29 6.55
N ASN A 404 -10.30 10.33 6.56
CA ASN A 404 -9.95 9.49 5.42
C ASN A 404 -11.12 8.59 4.96
N ASP A 405 -11.80 7.89 5.88
CA ASP A 405 -12.98 7.05 5.58
C ASP A 405 -14.07 7.84 4.83
N LEU A 406 -14.37 9.04 5.30
CA LEU A 406 -15.34 9.90 4.62
C LEU A 406 -14.81 10.40 3.28
N ALA A 407 -13.51 10.63 3.12
CA ALA A 407 -12.93 11.10 1.85
C ALA A 407 -13.09 10.02 0.77
N VAL A 408 -12.79 8.76 1.10
CA VAL A 408 -13.08 7.59 0.28
C VAL A 408 -14.57 7.51 -0.04
N GLY A 409 -15.43 7.58 0.98
CA GLY A 409 -16.88 7.52 0.80
C GLY A 409 -17.41 8.57 -0.19
N ARG A 410 -16.91 9.80 -0.11
CA ARG A 410 -17.28 10.91 -1.02
C ARG A 410 -16.83 10.67 -2.46
N VAL A 411 -15.63 10.13 -2.68
CA VAL A 411 -15.14 9.77 -4.01
C VAL A 411 -16.04 8.70 -4.64
N VAL A 412 -16.34 7.63 -3.90
CA VAL A 412 -17.20 6.55 -4.38
C VAL A 412 -18.64 7.02 -4.62
N GLU A 413 -19.19 7.84 -3.71
CA GLU A 413 -20.52 8.45 -3.85
C GLU A 413 -20.61 9.28 -5.14
N ALA A 414 -19.65 10.17 -5.37
CA ALA A 414 -19.64 11.04 -6.55
C ALA A 414 -19.54 10.25 -7.86
N VAL A 415 -18.65 9.25 -7.93
CA VAL A 415 -18.45 8.43 -9.13
C VAL A 415 -19.70 7.59 -9.42
N SER A 416 -20.23 6.92 -8.39
CA SER A 416 -21.37 6.00 -8.55
C SER A 416 -22.71 6.70 -8.83
N HIS A 417 -22.85 7.98 -8.46
CA HIS A 417 -23.98 8.82 -8.84
C HIS A 417 -23.81 9.54 -10.18
N SER A 418 -22.61 9.51 -10.76
CA SER A 418 -22.34 10.15 -12.03
C SER A 418 -22.69 9.23 -13.20
N PRO A 419 -22.71 9.76 -14.44
CA PRO A 419 -22.78 8.92 -15.62
C PRO A 419 -21.67 7.87 -15.69
N TYR A 420 -20.51 8.08 -15.05
CA TYR A 420 -19.32 7.20 -15.12
C TYR A 420 -19.49 5.87 -14.38
N TRP A 421 -20.58 5.68 -13.64
CA TRP A 421 -20.79 4.45 -12.88
C TRP A 421 -20.85 3.18 -13.73
N ASP A 422 -21.33 3.30 -14.98
CA ASP A 422 -21.45 2.16 -15.89
C ASP A 422 -20.10 1.66 -16.44
N ASP A 423 -19.07 2.51 -16.44
CA ASP A 423 -17.79 2.22 -17.09
C ASP A 423 -16.56 2.55 -16.22
N THR A 424 -16.75 2.66 -14.89
CA THR A 424 -15.66 2.88 -13.93
C THR A 424 -15.61 1.79 -12.87
N ALA A 425 -14.41 1.30 -12.58
CA ALA A 425 -14.11 0.50 -11.39
C ALA A 425 -13.22 1.32 -10.45
N ILE A 426 -13.46 1.21 -9.15
CA ILE A 426 -12.62 1.80 -8.11
C ILE A 426 -11.93 0.65 -7.36
N LEU A 427 -10.61 0.67 -7.31
CA LEU A 427 -9.79 -0.30 -6.58
C LEU A 427 -9.05 0.45 -5.47
N MET A 428 -8.98 -0.11 -4.27
CA MET A 428 -8.38 0.55 -3.11
C MET A 428 -7.62 -0.44 -2.24
N LEU A 429 -6.42 -0.05 -1.80
CA LEU A 429 -5.58 -0.80 -0.86
C LEU A 429 -4.77 0.15 0.05
N GLU A 430 -4.18 -0.41 1.10
CA GLU A 430 -3.12 0.22 1.90
C GLU A 430 -1.76 -0.10 1.28
N ASP A 431 -0.83 0.86 1.27
CA ASP A 431 0.55 0.66 0.79
C ASP A 431 1.25 -0.53 1.48
N ASP A 432 1.05 -0.62 2.81
CA ASP A 432 1.41 -1.74 3.66
C ASP A 432 0.47 -1.82 4.89
N ALA A 433 0.53 -2.94 5.62
CA ALA A 433 -0.29 -3.16 6.82
C ALA A 433 0.37 -2.64 8.12
N GLN A 434 1.64 -2.25 8.00
CA GLN A 434 2.53 -1.72 9.01
C GLN A 434 2.51 -2.54 10.32
N ASP A 435 2.47 -1.83 11.45
CA ASP A 435 2.55 -2.41 12.79
C ASP A 435 1.15 -2.69 13.37
N GLY A 436 0.11 -2.68 12.52
CA GLY A 436 -1.23 -3.07 12.92
C GLY A 436 -1.27 -4.53 13.37
N ALA A 437 -2.09 -4.85 14.38
CA ALA A 437 -2.25 -6.23 14.82
C ALA A 437 -3.29 -6.96 13.95
N ASP A 438 -2.95 -8.16 13.49
CA ASP A 438 -3.88 -9.06 12.81
C ASP A 438 -3.74 -10.51 13.33
N HIS A 439 -4.85 -11.24 13.37
CA HIS A 439 -4.89 -12.59 13.90
C HIS A 439 -4.49 -13.68 12.89
N VAL A 440 -4.37 -13.36 11.60
CA VAL A 440 -4.01 -14.30 10.52
C VAL A 440 -2.57 -14.09 10.07
N ASP A 441 -2.18 -12.86 9.71
CA ASP A 441 -0.81 -12.52 9.34
C ASP A 441 -0.58 -11.01 9.44
N ALA A 442 0.66 -10.61 9.74
CA ALA A 442 1.06 -9.21 9.83
C ALA A 442 0.86 -8.39 8.54
N HIS A 443 0.88 -9.02 7.36
CA HIS A 443 0.63 -8.35 6.08
C HIS A 443 -0.86 -8.22 5.74
N ARG A 444 -1.75 -8.84 6.51
CA ARG A 444 -3.16 -8.91 6.15
C ARG A 444 -3.83 -7.55 6.33
N SER A 445 -4.40 -7.06 5.24
CA SER A 445 -4.84 -5.67 5.11
C SER A 445 -6.26 -5.57 4.57
N ILE A 446 -6.77 -4.34 4.48
CA ILE A 446 -8.05 -4.06 3.82
C ILE A 446 -7.83 -3.80 2.33
N ALA A 447 -8.78 -4.22 1.52
CA ALA A 447 -8.82 -3.94 0.10
C ALA A 447 -10.27 -3.88 -0.38
N PHE A 448 -10.53 -3.09 -1.41
CA PHE A 448 -11.86 -2.90 -1.97
C PHE A 448 -11.83 -2.90 -3.49
N VAL A 449 -12.80 -3.60 -4.08
CA VAL A 449 -13.06 -3.58 -5.53
C VAL A 449 -14.52 -3.20 -5.73
N ILE A 450 -14.71 -1.95 -6.14
CA ILE A 450 -16.01 -1.29 -6.16
C ILE A 450 -16.40 -1.04 -7.62
N SER A 451 -17.50 -1.66 -8.05
CA SER A 451 -18.04 -1.41 -9.38
C SER A 451 -19.53 -1.71 -9.42
N LYS A 452 -20.18 -1.25 -10.50
CA LYS A 452 -21.56 -1.65 -10.81
C LYS A 452 -21.73 -3.17 -10.95
N TYR A 453 -20.62 -3.88 -11.21
CA TYR A 453 -20.53 -5.30 -11.52
C TYR A 453 -20.10 -6.15 -10.32
N SER A 454 -19.99 -5.57 -9.13
CA SER A 454 -19.68 -6.33 -7.93
C SER A 454 -20.79 -7.34 -7.59
N PRO A 455 -20.46 -8.58 -7.18
CA PRO A 455 -21.44 -9.57 -6.73
C PRO A 455 -21.99 -9.24 -5.34
N GLY A 456 -23.11 -9.87 -4.97
CA GLY A 456 -23.71 -9.73 -3.64
C GLY A 456 -24.53 -8.45 -3.46
N SER A 457 -24.85 -8.14 -2.21
CA SER A 457 -25.49 -6.88 -1.77
C SER A 457 -25.19 -6.64 -0.30
N ALA A 458 -25.47 -5.45 0.23
CA ALA A 458 -25.28 -5.15 1.66
C ALA A 458 -26.01 -6.12 2.61
N GLU A 459 -27.13 -6.70 2.17
CA GLU A 459 -27.93 -7.67 2.94
C GLU A 459 -27.37 -9.09 2.84
N HIS A 460 -26.74 -9.41 1.71
CA HIS A 460 -26.13 -10.69 1.39
C HIS A 460 -24.75 -10.47 0.76
N PRO A 461 -23.77 -10.02 1.58
CA PRO A 461 -22.46 -9.62 1.08
C PRO A 461 -21.76 -10.81 0.42
N TYR A 462 -21.06 -10.54 -0.69
CA TYR A 462 -20.11 -11.50 -1.23
C TYR A 462 -18.85 -11.50 -0.35
N ILE A 463 -18.35 -12.69 0.00
CA ILE A 463 -17.15 -12.84 0.82
C ILE A 463 -16.11 -13.60 0.01
N ALA A 464 -15.00 -12.93 -0.30
CA ALA A 464 -13.87 -13.48 -1.01
C ALA A 464 -12.85 -14.01 -0.01
N HIS A 465 -12.75 -15.33 0.08
CA HIS A 465 -11.77 -16.04 0.91
C HIS A 465 -10.48 -16.40 0.16
N GLN A 466 -10.41 -16.09 -1.14
CA GLN A 466 -9.23 -16.34 -1.95
C GLN A 466 -8.05 -15.52 -1.43
N PHE A 467 -6.86 -16.10 -1.47
CA PHE A 467 -5.62 -15.39 -1.14
C PHE A 467 -5.35 -14.39 -2.27
N TYR A 468 -5.38 -13.11 -1.94
CA TYR A 468 -5.02 -12.02 -2.83
C TYR A 468 -3.94 -11.16 -2.22
N THR A 469 -3.17 -10.50 -3.08
CA THR A 469 -2.12 -9.57 -2.69
C THR A 469 -2.22 -8.28 -3.49
N THR A 470 -1.42 -7.27 -3.13
CA THR A 470 -1.16 -6.07 -3.94
C THR A 470 -0.96 -6.42 -5.43
N VAL A 471 -0.18 -7.45 -5.73
CA VAL A 471 0.10 -7.91 -7.10
C VAL A 471 -1.18 -8.35 -7.84
N ASN A 472 -2.10 -9.05 -7.18
CA ASN A 472 -3.39 -9.43 -7.78
C ASN A 472 -4.25 -8.19 -8.10
N MET A 473 -4.15 -7.14 -7.27
CA MET A 473 -4.86 -5.89 -7.51
C MET A 473 -4.33 -5.18 -8.76
N ILE A 474 -3.01 -5.08 -8.90
CA ILE A 474 -2.37 -4.48 -10.08
C ILE A 474 -2.71 -5.26 -11.34
N HIS A 475 -2.59 -6.59 -11.33
CA HIS A 475 -2.96 -7.38 -12.52
C HIS A 475 -4.46 -7.24 -12.86
N THR A 476 -5.32 -7.12 -11.86
CA THR A 476 -6.75 -6.88 -12.09
C THR A 476 -6.98 -5.53 -12.77
N LEU A 477 -6.28 -4.48 -12.33
CA LEU A 477 -6.34 -3.16 -12.95
C LEU A 477 -5.88 -3.20 -14.41
N GLU A 478 -4.75 -3.84 -14.69
CA GLU A 478 -4.23 -4.01 -16.04
C GLU A 478 -5.22 -4.74 -16.93
N ALA A 479 -5.80 -5.85 -16.46
CA ALA A 479 -6.80 -6.62 -17.18
C ALA A 479 -8.07 -5.80 -17.48
N LEU A 480 -8.51 -4.93 -16.57
CA LEU A 480 -9.64 -4.03 -16.79
C LEU A 480 -9.36 -2.98 -17.87
N LEU A 481 -8.12 -2.50 -17.97
CA LEU A 481 -7.69 -1.52 -18.96
C LEU A 481 -7.17 -2.15 -20.27
N GLY A 482 -7.09 -3.49 -20.33
CA GLY A 482 -6.53 -4.20 -21.48
C GLY A 482 -5.02 -4.02 -21.64
N LEU A 483 -4.31 -3.75 -20.54
CA LEU A 483 -2.86 -3.62 -20.49
C LEU A 483 -2.21 -5.00 -20.32
N PRO A 484 -1.01 -5.23 -20.88
CA PRO A 484 -0.21 -6.39 -20.52
C PRO A 484 0.36 -6.22 -19.09
N PRO A 485 0.69 -7.32 -18.40
CA PRO A 485 1.45 -7.27 -17.15
C PRO A 485 2.80 -6.55 -17.31
N MET A 486 3.23 -5.81 -16.29
CA MET A 486 4.52 -5.13 -16.28
C MET A 486 5.69 -6.08 -16.09
N ASN A 487 5.50 -7.14 -15.30
CA ASN A 487 6.56 -8.07 -14.96
C ASN A 487 6.04 -9.51 -14.78
N GLN A 488 6.80 -10.37 -14.09
CA GLN A 488 6.42 -11.77 -13.90
C GLN A 488 5.48 -11.97 -12.70
N ASN A 489 5.53 -11.09 -11.70
CA ASN A 489 4.69 -11.23 -10.51
C ASN A 489 3.21 -11.03 -10.87
N ASP A 490 2.90 -9.93 -11.53
CA ASP A 490 1.55 -9.64 -12.06
C ASP A 490 1.19 -10.60 -13.21
N GLY A 491 2.15 -10.97 -14.06
CA GLY A 491 1.93 -11.88 -15.18
C GLY A 491 1.36 -13.27 -14.84
N TYR A 492 1.64 -13.77 -13.63
CA TYR A 492 1.13 -15.06 -13.15
C TYR A 492 0.15 -14.94 -11.97
N ALA A 493 -0.03 -13.74 -11.41
CA ALA A 493 -1.01 -13.51 -10.35
C ALA A 493 -2.43 -13.69 -10.88
N PRO A 494 -3.32 -14.47 -10.23
CA PRO A 494 -4.70 -14.55 -10.69
C PRO A 494 -5.44 -13.20 -10.60
N VAL A 495 -6.17 -12.82 -11.65
CA VAL A 495 -7.04 -11.64 -11.58
C VAL A 495 -8.18 -11.87 -10.58
N MET A 496 -8.66 -10.81 -9.94
CA MET A 496 -9.74 -10.83 -8.95
C MET A 496 -11.13 -10.96 -9.60
N ALA A 497 -11.23 -11.80 -10.64
CA ALA A 497 -12.41 -11.96 -11.50
C ALA A 497 -13.75 -12.21 -10.76
N PRO A 498 -13.81 -12.97 -9.65
CA PRO A 498 -15.07 -13.15 -8.93
C PRO A 498 -15.76 -11.85 -8.50
N LEU A 499 -14.98 -10.78 -8.25
CA LEU A 499 -15.48 -9.46 -7.85
C LEU A 499 -16.14 -8.67 -9.00
N PHE A 500 -16.21 -9.22 -10.21
CA PHE A 500 -16.89 -8.62 -11.38
C PHE A 500 -18.00 -9.51 -11.97
N THR A 501 -18.44 -10.52 -11.21
CA THR A 501 -19.44 -11.51 -11.66
C THR A 501 -20.88 -11.05 -11.48
N GLY A 502 -21.11 -9.88 -10.88
CA GLY A 502 -22.43 -9.27 -10.71
C GLY A 502 -23.09 -8.91 -12.04
N LYS A 503 -24.40 -8.65 -12.01
CA LYS A 503 -25.19 -8.41 -13.23
C LYS A 503 -25.00 -7.01 -13.83
N GLY A 504 -24.28 -6.13 -13.13
CA GLY A 504 -24.20 -4.71 -13.50
C GLY A 504 -25.39 -3.92 -12.94
N ASP A 505 -25.91 -4.29 -11.78
CA ASP A 505 -27.09 -3.71 -11.13
C ASP A 505 -26.85 -3.22 -9.70
N GLN A 506 -25.59 -3.14 -9.26
CA GLN A 506 -25.27 -2.55 -7.96
C GLN A 506 -25.76 -1.08 -7.90
N PRO A 507 -26.51 -0.70 -6.85
CA PRO A 507 -26.94 0.68 -6.69
C PRO A 507 -25.74 1.61 -6.48
N ALA A 508 -25.97 2.90 -6.74
CA ALA A 508 -25.01 3.92 -6.37
C ALA A 508 -24.75 3.88 -4.84
N PHE A 509 -23.57 4.31 -4.43
CA PHE A 509 -23.15 4.32 -3.04
C PHE A 509 -23.52 5.65 -2.38
N ASP A 510 -24.11 5.60 -1.20
CA ASP A 510 -24.40 6.78 -0.37
C ASP A 510 -23.40 6.86 0.79
N ALA A 511 -22.64 7.94 0.86
CA ALA A 511 -21.62 8.13 1.88
C ALA A 511 -22.25 8.35 3.27
N ASP A 512 -21.62 7.83 4.31
CA ASP A 512 -21.95 8.09 5.70
C ASP A 512 -21.25 9.36 6.21
N TRP A 513 -22.02 10.42 6.40
CA TRP A 513 -21.54 11.71 6.88
C TRP A 513 -21.57 11.86 8.41
N SER A 514 -21.93 10.80 9.15
CA SER A 514 -22.17 10.89 10.60
C SER A 514 -20.96 11.39 11.38
N ASN A 515 -19.74 11.00 11.00
CA ASN A 515 -18.51 11.41 11.68
C ASN A 515 -18.09 12.86 11.39
N ARG A 516 -18.56 13.46 10.29
CA ARG A 516 -18.52 14.91 10.10
C ARG A 516 -19.54 15.59 11.00
N ASP A 517 -20.77 15.10 11.00
CA ASP A 517 -21.91 15.75 11.64
C ASP A 517 -21.86 15.69 13.17
N ASN A 518 -21.33 14.60 13.72
CA ASN A 518 -21.06 14.44 15.15
C ASN A 518 -19.76 15.13 15.60
N GLY A 519 -18.95 15.61 14.65
CA GLY A 519 -17.72 16.35 14.85
C GLY A 519 -16.48 15.51 15.16
N LEU A 520 -16.51 14.18 14.95
CA LEU A 520 -15.36 13.29 15.16
C LEU A 520 -14.14 13.73 14.34
N ILE A 521 -14.32 14.02 13.05
CA ILE A 521 -13.22 14.41 12.15
C ILE A 521 -12.53 15.72 12.58
N TYR A 522 -13.18 16.53 13.42
CA TYR A 522 -12.62 17.78 13.93
C TYR A 522 -11.94 17.64 15.29
N GLN A 523 -11.86 16.43 15.87
CA GLN A 523 -11.30 16.27 17.21
C GLN A 523 -9.77 16.37 17.20
N THR A 524 -9.23 17.16 18.14
CA THR A 524 -7.79 17.33 18.34
C THR A 524 -7.29 16.70 19.63
N ASN A 525 -6.04 16.26 19.62
CA ASN A 525 -5.34 15.76 20.80
C ASN A 525 -5.18 16.86 21.86
N VAL A 526 -5.46 16.50 23.13
CA VAL A 526 -5.31 17.42 24.26
C VAL A 526 -3.86 17.48 24.77
N PRO A 527 -3.36 18.64 25.27
CA PRO A 527 -1.96 18.80 25.69
C PRO A 527 -1.43 17.86 26.78
N ARG A 528 -2.32 17.26 27.58
CA ARG A 528 -1.97 16.29 28.64
C ARG A 528 -2.59 14.91 28.39
N GLY A 529 -2.88 14.59 27.13
CA GLY A 529 -3.37 13.28 26.71
C GLY A 529 -2.33 12.19 26.94
N GLN A 530 -2.77 10.93 27.00
CA GLN A 530 -1.86 9.79 27.04
C GLN A 530 -1.04 9.74 25.74
N GLY A 531 0.24 9.42 25.84
CA GLY A 531 1.15 9.39 24.69
C GLY A 531 1.64 10.76 24.19
N ALA A 532 0.97 11.88 24.52
CA ALA A 532 1.25 13.18 23.92
C ALA A 532 2.72 13.65 24.03
N ARG A 533 3.39 13.34 25.15
CA ARG A 533 4.82 13.66 25.34
C ARG A 533 5.77 12.80 24.49
N ALA A 534 5.37 11.58 24.17
CA ALA A 534 6.13 10.69 23.30
C ALA A 534 5.89 11.09 21.85
N SER A 535 4.63 11.29 21.45
CA SER A 535 4.24 11.75 20.11
C SER A 535 4.90 13.08 19.73
N ALA A 536 5.00 14.04 20.67
CA ALA A 536 5.66 15.33 20.42
C ALA A 536 7.19 15.24 20.15
N LYS A 537 7.80 14.06 20.27
CA LYS A 537 9.21 13.81 19.95
C LYS A 537 9.39 12.96 18.70
N MET A 538 8.29 12.45 18.13
CA MET A 538 8.29 11.66 16.92
C MET A 538 8.39 12.56 15.69
N ASP A 539 8.87 11.99 14.59
CA ASP A 539 8.98 12.65 13.30
C ASP A 539 7.85 12.14 12.40
N PHE A 540 6.89 13.00 12.07
CA PHE A 540 5.77 12.72 11.18
C PHE A 540 5.92 13.46 9.84
N THR A 541 7.14 13.86 9.48
CA THR A 541 7.38 14.63 8.25
C THR A 541 7.42 13.79 6.98
N ARG A 542 7.45 12.47 7.13
CA ARG A 542 7.38 11.45 6.06
C ARG A 542 6.78 10.16 6.63
N PRO A 543 6.29 9.24 5.79
CA PRO A 543 5.83 7.93 6.24
C PRO A 543 6.90 7.20 7.07
N ASP A 544 6.45 6.49 8.10
CA ASP A 544 7.22 5.59 8.95
C ASP A 544 8.53 6.09 9.59
N ALA A 545 8.79 7.40 9.65
CA ALA A 545 9.95 7.92 10.37
C ALA A 545 9.87 7.73 11.91
N VAL A 546 8.71 7.29 12.40
CA VAL A 546 8.41 7.05 13.82
C VAL A 546 8.83 5.66 14.26
N ASN A 547 9.04 5.48 15.57
CA ASN A 547 9.20 4.12 16.10
C ASN A 547 7.83 3.42 16.13
N PRO A 548 7.61 2.36 15.32
CA PRO A 548 6.29 1.76 15.14
C PRO A 548 5.75 1.19 16.46
N ALA A 549 6.57 0.45 17.20
CA ALA A 549 6.16 -0.15 18.48
C ALA A 549 5.69 0.89 19.52
N VAL A 550 6.30 2.08 19.54
CA VAL A 550 5.87 3.16 20.44
C VAL A 550 4.59 3.82 19.93
N LEU A 551 4.48 4.06 18.61
CA LEU A 551 3.30 4.66 18.02
C LEU A 551 2.08 3.72 18.17
N ASN A 552 2.20 2.46 17.78
CA ASN A 552 1.14 1.46 17.89
C ASN A 552 0.61 1.31 19.33
N ALA A 553 1.51 1.30 20.32
CA ALA A 553 1.10 1.30 21.73
C ALA A 553 0.36 2.57 22.16
N ILE A 554 0.64 3.72 21.54
CA ILE A 554 -0.09 4.98 21.75
C ILE A 554 -1.46 4.91 21.08
N LEU A 555 -1.54 4.45 19.83
CA LEU A 555 -2.78 4.30 19.07
C LEU A 555 -3.74 3.32 19.76
N TRP A 556 -3.23 2.15 20.17
CA TRP A 556 -4.00 1.16 20.92
C TRP A 556 -4.60 1.77 22.19
N ARG A 557 -3.81 2.52 22.96
CA ARG A 557 -4.30 3.17 24.19
C ARG A 557 -5.32 4.27 23.92
N ASP A 558 -5.16 5.05 22.85
CA ASP A 558 -6.17 6.04 22.45
C ASP A 558 -7.52 5.37 22.14
N ARG A 559 -7.49 4.18 21.53
CA ARG A 559 -8.70 3.47 21.11
C ARG A 559 -9.31 2.53 22.14
N LYS A 560 -8.47 1.81 22.86
CA LYS A 560 -8.84 0.71 23.76
C LYS A 560 -8.63 1.06 25.23
N GLY A 561 -8.15 2.27 25.53
CA GLY A 561 -7.91 2.74 26.89
C GLY A 561 -6.83 1.94 27.59
N ASP A 562 -7.11 1.50 28.82
CA ASP A 562 -6.17 0.71 29.64
C ASP A 562 -6.18 -0.79 29.28
N ALA A 563 -6.93 -1.20 28.24
CA ALA A 563 -6.90 -2.58 27.77
C ALA A 563 -5.46 -2.96 27.37
N PRO A 564 -4.95 -4.12 27.80
CA PRO A 564 -3.62 -4.55 27.41
C PRO A 564 -3.57 -4.67 25.90
N VAL A 565 -2.45 -4.25 25.30
CA VAL A 565 -2.14 -4.63 23.92
C VAL A 565 -2.14 -6.16 23.88
N PRO A 566 -2.83 -6.80 22.91
CA PRO A 566 -2.91 -8.25 22.83
C PRO A 566 -1.50 -8.87 22.80
N VAL A 567 -1.38 -10.14 23.18
CA VAL A 567 -0.10 -10.87 23.13
C VAL A 567 -0.08 -11.70 21.86
N ALA A 568 1.03 -11.69 21.11
CA ALA A 568 1.15 -12.44 19.86
C ALA A 568 0.81 -13.92 20.05
N LYS A 569 -0.09 -14.41 19.20
CA LYS A 569 -0.45 -15.82 19.10
C LYS A 569 0.21 -16.43 17.86
N HIS A 570 1.42 -16.95 18.03
CA HIS A 570 2.11 -17.73 16.99
C HIS A 570 1.58 -19.17 16.92
N THR A 571 0.29 -19.37 16.66
CA THR A 571 -0.25 -20.73 16.45
C THR A 571 -0.23 -21.09 14.97
N VAL A 572 0.88 -21.69 14.54
CA VAL A 572 1.13 -22.19 13.17
C VAL A 572 0.27 -23.42 12.80
N ILE A 573 -0.59 -23.91 13.70
CA ILE A 573 -1.39 -25.13 13.47
C ILE A 573 -2.85 -24.86 13.88
N ARG A 574 -3.78 -24.92 12.91
CA ARG A 574 -5.23 -24.98 13.19
C ARG A 574 -5.49 -26.08 14.22
N GLN A 575 -6.15 -25.75 15.34
CA GLN A 575 -6.51 -26.73 16.38
C GLN A 575 -7.27 -27.95 15.83
N GLU A 576 -7.92 -27.81 14.67
CA GLU A 576 -8.65 -28.88 13.99
C GLU A 576 -7.75 -30.04 13.50
N LEU A 577 -6.46 -29.78 13.24
CA LEU A 577 -5.50 -30.84 12.89
C LEU A 577 -4.94 -31.60 14.10
N ARG A 578 -5.26 -31.18 15.34
CA ARG A 578 -4.88 -31.90 16.57
C ARG A 578 -5.88 -32.97 16.97
N ARG A 579 -7.08 -33.01 16.40
CA ARG A 579 -8.06 -34.07 16.67
C ARG A 579 -7.82 -35.26 15.74
N GLY A 580 -6.63 -35.83 15.83
CA GLY A 580 -6.41 -37.23 15.51
C GLY A 580 -7.19 -38.08 16.53
N ASN A 581 -8.16 -38.80 16.01
CA ASN A 581 -8.97 -39.85 16.63
C ASN A 581 -8.40 -40.45 17.96
N PRO A 582 -9.06 -40.27 19.12
CA PRO A 582 -8.62 -40.91 20.38
C PRO A 582 -8.98 -42.40 20.48
N ASP A 583 -9.71 -42.98 19.53
CA ASP A 583 -10.11 -44.40 19.60
C ASP A 583 -9.24 -45.28 18.69
N LYS A 584 -8.01 -45.54 19.18
CA LYS A 584 -7.23 -46.78 18.95
C LYS A 584 -6.34 -47.03 20.17
N ASP A 585 -6.97 -47.40 21.29
CA ASP A 585 -6.72 -48.63 22.07
C ASP A 585 -7.62 -48.67 23.31
#